data_AF-A0A2W4K5K3-F1
#
_entry.id   AF-A0A2W4K5K3-F1
#
_cell.length_a   1.000
_cell.length_b   1.000
_cell.length_c   1.000
_cell.angle_alpha   90.00
_cell.angle_beta   90.00
_cell.angle_gamma   90.00
#
_symmetry.space_group_name_H-M   'P 1'
#
loop_
_entity.id
_entity.type
_entity.pdbx_description
1 polymer ?
#
loop_
_entity_poly.entity_id
_entity_poly.type
_entity_poly.pdbx_seq_one_letter_code
_entity_poly.pdbx_strand_id
1 'polypeptide(L)' 'MGKIIVIEGTDSSGKETQTKLLYERIKKIYDKTIKISFPNYDSPACEPVKMYLAGAFGTDATKVNPYPVSTMYAIDR' A
#
# COMPACT_ATOMS: atom_id res chain seq x y z
N MET A 1 14.79 12.68 16.35
CA MET A 1 13.57 11.85 16.22
C MET A 1 13.24 11.69 14.74
N GLY A 2 12.86 10.49 14.29
CA GLY A 2 12.45 10.26 12.90
C GLY A 2 11.07 10.85 12.62
N LYS A 3 10.74 11.03 11.33
CA LYS A 3 9.39 11.41 10.88
C LYS A 3 8.82 10.31 9.98
N ILE A 4 7.53 10.05 10.11
CA ILE A 4 6.77 9.20 9.19
C ILE A 4 5.90 10.12 8.36
N ILE A 5 5.97 9.98 7.03
CA ILE A 5 5.16 10.74 6.07
C ILE A 5 4.37 9.71 5.27
N VAL A 6 3.04 9.84 5.26
CA VAL A 6 2.13 8.97 4.50
C VAL A 6 1.55 9.77 3.35
N ILE A 7 1.57 9.19 2.15
CA ILE A 7 0.98 9.79 0.94
C ILE A 7 -0.25 8.97 0.57
N GLU A 8 -1.43 9.56 0.73
CA GLU A 8 -2.73 8.93 0.46
C GLU A 8 -3.41 9.52 -0.77
N GLY A 9 -4.24 8.71 -1.42
CA GLY A 9 -5.02 9.14 -2.58
C GLY A 9 -5.70 7.97 -3.28
N THR A 10 -6.76 8.26 -4.02
CA THR A 10 -7.48 7.28 -4.85
C THR A 10 -6.58 6.71 -5.94
N ASP A 11 -7.05 5.69 -6.64
CA ASP A 11 -6.34 5.17 -7.81
C ASP A 11 -6.17 6.26 -8.88
N SER A 12 -5.04 6.21 -9.57
CA SER A 12 -4.62 7.20 -10.57
C SER A 12 -4.45 8.65 -10.08
N SER A 13 -4.41 8.90 -8.76
CA SER A 13 -4.15 10.23 -8.18
C SER A 13 -2.70 10.74 -8.31
N GLY A 14 -1.78 9.91 -8.82
CA GLY A 14 -0.35 10.25 -8.94
C GLY A 14 0.48 10.06 -7.67
N LYS A 15 -0.06 9.36 -6.65
CA LYS A 15 0.60 9.09 -5.36
C LYS A 15 2.01 8.49 -5.49
N GLU A 16 2.20 7.55 -6.43
CA GLU A 16 3.51 6.93 -6.66
C GLU A 16 4.54 7.93 -7.17
N THR A 17 4.18 8.72 -8.19
CA THR A 17 5.03 9.75 -8.77
C THR A 17 5.45 10.78 -7.71
N GLN A 18 4.49 11.27 -6.93
CA GLN A 18 4.78 12.26 -5.88
C GLN A 18 5.64 11.68 -4.76
N THR A 19 5.38 10.44 -4.35
CA THR A 19 6.21 9.74 -3.33
C THR A 19 7.64 9.56 -3.81
N LYS A 20 7.85 9.20 -5.08
CA LYS A 20 9.19 9.04 -5.66
C LYS A 20 9.96 10.37 -5.67
N LEU A 21 9.34 11.45 -6.16
CA LEU A 21 9.97 12.78 -6.19
C LEU A 21 10.31 13.28 -4.78
N LEU A 22 9.41 13.07 -3.82
CA LEU A 22 9.64 13.43 -2.42
C LEU A 22 10.79 12.63 -1.82
N TYR A 23 10.81 11.30 -2.00
CA TYR A 23 11.87 10.42 -1.51
C TYR A 23 13.25 10.83 -2.07
N GLU A 24 13.36 11.02 -3.38
CA GLU A 24 14.62 11.43 -4.03
C GLU A 24 15.12 12.78 -3.51
N ARG A 25 14.21 13.73 -3.23
CA ARG A 25 14.57 15.03 -2.64
C ARG A 25 15.02 14.90 -1.18
N ILE A 26 14.30 14.15 -0.35
CA ILE A 26 14.63 13.99 1.08
C ILE A 26 15.92 13.18 1.23
N LYS A 27 16.13 12.13 0.44
CA LYS A 27 17.33 11.28 0.49
C LYS A 27 18.63 12.07 0.24
N LYS A 28 18.59 13.13 -0.59
CA LYS A 28 19.73 14.05 -0.80
C LYS A 28 20.09 14.86 0.44
N ILE A 29 19.13 15.10 1.34
CA ILE A 29 19.32 15.88 2.57
C ILE A 29 19.60 14.93 3.75
N TYR A 30 18.92 13.79 3.79
CA TYR A 30 18.98 12.80 4.85
C TYR A 30 19.21 11.41 4.26
N ASP A 31 20.45 10.94 4.32
CA ASP A 31 20.80 9.63 3.75
C ASP A 31 20.04 8.47 4.41
N LYS A 32 19.63 8.58 5.68
CA LYS A 32 18.83 7.55 6.37
C LYS A 32 17.32 7.59 6.04
N THR A 33 16.96 7.90 4.79
CA THR A 33 15.56 7.90 4.31
C THR A 33 15.21 6.53 3.73
N ILE A 34 14.07 5.99 4.14
CA ILE A 34 13.52 4.71 3.69
C ILE A 34 12.17 4.98 3.00
N LYS A 35 11.91 4.30 1.88
CA LYS A 35 10.62 4.31 1.18
C LYS A 35 9.96 2.94 1.32
N ILE A 36 8.69 2.91 1.72
CA ILE A 36 7.88 1.71 1.85
C ILE A 36 6.56 1.98 1.10
N SER A 37 5.97 0.95 0.50
CA SER A 37 4.68 1.01 -0.19
C SER A 37 3.78 -0.12 0.28
N PHE A 38 2.48 0.16 0.37
CA PHE A 38 1.44 -0.83 0.61
C PHE A 38 0.43 -0.85 -0.53
N PRO A 39 -0.13 -2.03 -0.90
CA PRO A 39 0.20 -3.34 -0.32
C PRO A 39 1.62 -3.82 -0.64
N ASN A 40 2.22 -4.60 0.26
CA ASN A 40 3.55 -5.16 0.03
C ASN A 40 3.44 -6.50 -0.73
N TYR A 41 3.29 -6.43 -2.05
CA TYR A 41 3.09 -7.60 -2.90
C TYR A 41 4.21 -8.66 -2.83
N ASP A 42 5.40 -8.31 -2.35
CA ASP A 42 6.50 -9.27 -2.15
C ASP A 42 6.39 -10.06 -0.84
N SER A 43 5.53 -9.63 0.08
CA SER A 43 5.30 -10.28 1.37
C SER A 43 4.29 -11.44 1.27
N PRO A 44 4.55 -12.60 1.91
CA PRO A 44 3.55 -13.64 2.09
C PRO A 44 2.29 -13.17 2.85
N ALA A 45 2.43 -12.13 3.69
CA ALA A 45 1.29 -11.53 4.39
C ALA A 45 0.29 -10.84 3.42
N CYS A 46 0.73 -10.49 2.21
CA CYS A 46 -0.09 -9.87 1.16
C CYS A 46 -0.93 -10.89 0.39
N GLU A 47 -0.70 -12.20 0.55
CA GLU A 47 -1.36 -13.23 -0.27
C GLU A 47 -2.90 -13.17 -0.21
N PRO A 48 -3.54 -12.96 0.95
CA PRO A 48 -5.00 -12.79 1.02
C PRO A 48 -5.50 -11.56 0.23
N VAL A 49 -4.72 -10.48 0.19
CA VAL A 49 -5.05 -9.28 -0.62
C VAL A 49 -4.97 -9.60 -2.11
N LYS A 50 -3.93 -10.32 -2.56
CA LYS A 50 -3.82 -10.77 -3.96
C LYS A 50 -4.98 -11.67 -4.37
N MET A 51 -5.35 -12.62 -3.52
CA MET A 51 -6.50 -13.51 -3.73
C MET A 51 -7.81 -12.71 -3.89
N TYR A 52 -8.02 -11.71 -3.03
CA TYR A 52 -9.19 -10.83 -3.12
C TYR A 52 -9.23 -10.07 -4.45
N LEU A 53 -8.13 -9.42 -4.83
CA LEU A 53 -8.04 -8.67 -6.09
C LEU A 53 -8.17 -9.57 -7.33
N ALA A 54 -7.77 -10.84 -7.23
CA ALA A 54 -7.95 -11.84 -8.28
C ALA A 54 -9.37 -12.44 -8.33
N GLY A 55 -10.27 -12.05 -7.42
CA GLY A 55 -11.66 -12.53 -7.39
C GLY A 55 -11.85 -13.90 -6.75
N ALA A 56 -10.87 -14.42 -6.01
CA ALA A 56 -10.95 -15.74 -5.38
C ALA A 56 -12.06 -15.85 -4.31
N PHE A 57 -12.53 -14.72 -3.77
CA PHE A 57 -13.63 -14.64 -2.81
C PHE A 57 -14.96 -14.20 -3.44
N GLY A 58 -15.04 -14.18 -4.78
CA GLY A 58 -16.16 -13.68 -5.55
C GLY A 58 -15.73 -12.59 -6.53
N THR A 59 -16.40 -12.51 -7.67
CA THR A 59 -16.10 -11.53 -8.74
C THR A 59 -16.87 -10.22 -8.61
N ASP A 60 -17.93 -10.21 -7.79
CA ASP A 60 -18.71 -9.01 -7.47
C ASP A 60 -18.25 -8.46 -6.11
N ALA A 61 -17.39 -7.44 -6.14
CA ALA A 61 -16.82 -6.82 -4.94
C ALA A 61 -17.89 -6.28 -3.99
N THR A 62 -19.07 -5.89 -4.50
CA THR A 62 -20.16 -5.35 -3.66
C THR A 62 -20.83 -6.41 -2.79
N LYS A 63 -20.62 -7.69 -3.11
CA LYS A 63 -21.12 -8.85 -2.35
C LYS A 63 -20.11 -9.42 -1.38
N VAL A 64 -18.86 -8.94 -1.40
CA VAL A 64 -17.82 -9.36 -0.45
C VAL A 64 -17.92 -8.49 0.79
N ASN A 65 -17.91 -9.10 1.98
CA ASN A 65 -17.93 -8.35 3.23
C ASN A 65 -16.65 -7.50 3.37
N PRO A 66 -16.75 -6.17 3.56
CA PRO A 66 -15.58 -5.29 3.61
C PRO A 66 -14.72 -5.47 4.88
N TYR A 67 -15.23 -6.04 5.97
CA TYR A 67 -14.48 -6.19 7.22
C TYR A 67 -13.34 -7.21 7.13
N PRO A 68 -13.57 -8.45 6.64
CA PRO A 68 -12.49 -9.39 6.35
C PRO A 68 -11.46 -8.84 5.37
N VAL A 69 -11.91 -8.19 4.29
CA VAL A 69 -11.03 -7.59 3.28
C VAL A 69 -10.14 -6.51 3.93
N SER A 70 -10.73 -5.62 4.72
CA SER A 70 -9.98 -4.58 5.44
C SER A 70 -8.95 -5.17 6.41
N THR A 71 -9.27 -6.32 7.03
CA THR A 71 -8.35 -7.05 7.90
C THR A 71 -7.16 -7.63 7.12
N MET A 72 -7.38 -8.13 5.90
CA MET A 72 -6.29 -8.61 5.02
C MET A 72 -5.28 -7.50 4.73
N TYR A 73 -5.75 -6.29 4.39
CA TYR A 73 -4.87 -5.12 4.21
C TYR A 73 -4.21 -4.66 5.53
N ALA A 74 -4.80 -4.95 6.69
CA ALA A 74 -4.19 -4.65 7.98
C ALA A 74 -3.08 -5.64 8.35
N ILE A 75 -3.20 -6.92 7.96
CA ILE A 75 -2.18 -7.96 8.16
C ILE A 75 -0.95 -7.72 7.28
N ASP A 76 -1.14 -7.15 6.09
CA ASP A 76 -0.05 -6.81 5.16
C ASP A 76 0.86 -5.66 5.64
N ARG A 77 0.33 -4.78 6.51
CA ARG A 77 1.04 -3.59 7.02
C ARG A 77 1.98 -3.88 8.18
#